data_AF-A0A510L4Y6-F1
#
_entry.id   AF-A0A510L4Y6-F1
#
_cell.length_a   1.000
_cell.length_b   1.000
_cell.length_c   1.000
_cell.angle_alpha   90.00
_cell.angle_beta   90.00
_cell.angle_gamma   90.00
#
_symmetry.space_group_name_H-M   'P 1'
#
loop_
_entity.id
_entity.type
_entity.pdbx_description
1 polymer ?
#
loop_
_entity_poly.entity_id
_entity_poly.type
_entity_poly.pdbx_seq_one_letter_code
_entity_poly.pdbx_strand_id
1 'polypeptide(L)' 'MSSISEIYRVRQRAIEYAIKHNNNSKAAVKYKTSRQQIKRWRDRYDGTVQSLLPKSRRPKATQTSTRKKK' A
#
# COMPACT_ATOMS: atom_id res chain seq x y z
N MET A 1 -3.27 23.62 1.18
CA MET A 1 -4.04 22.36 1.07
C MET A 1 -3.08 21.19 1.01
N SER A 2 -3.17 20.25 1.97
CA SER A 2 -2.20 19.17 2.14
C SER A 2 -2.26 18.17 0.98
N SER A 3 -1.39 18.37 0.00
CA SER A 3 -1.14 17.53 -1.19
C SER A 3 -1.05 16.02 -0.91
N ILE A 4 -0.64 15.67 0.30
CA ILE A 4 -0.65 14.32 0.84
C ILE A 4 -2.04 13.69 0.73
N SER A 5 -3.11 14.38 1.14
CA SER A 5 -4.48 13.83 1.21
C SER A 5 -5.07 13.43 -0.16
N GLU A 6 -4.68 14.12 -1.23
CA GLU A 6 -5.26 13.94 -2.56
C GLU A 6 -4.76 12.65 -3.23
N ILE A 7 -3.48 12.34 -3.07
CA ILE A 7 -2.88 11.08 -3.53
C ILE A 7 -3.59 9.88 -2.89
N TYR A 8 -3.90 9.94 -1.59
CA TYR A 8 -4.58 8.82 -0.92
C TYR A 8 -6.06 8.73 -1.28
N ARG A 9 -6.74 9.84 -1.60
CA ARG A 9 -8.10 9.82 -2.16
C ARG A 9 -8.13 9.13 -3.54
N VAL A 10 -7.12 9.37 -4.38
CA VAL A 10 -6.98 8.65 -5.66
C VAL A 10 -6.76 7.15 -5.44
N ARG A 11 -5.91 6.78 -4.47
CA ARG A 11 -5.70 5.36 -4.11
C ARG A 11 -6.98 4.70 -3.59
N GLN A 12 -7.74 5.39 -2.74
CA GLN A 12 -9.01 4.90 -2.23
C GLN A 12 -9.97 4.59 -3.38
N ARG A 13 -10.16 5.54 -4.32
CA ARG A 13 -11.00 5.35 -5.51
C ARG A 13 -10.53 4.17 -6.37
N ALA A 14 -9.22 3.96 -6.49
CA ALA A 14 -8.66 2.83 -7.24
C ALA A 14 -9.00 1.47 -6.59
N ILE A 15 -8.96 1.41 -5.25
CA ILE A 15 -9.31 0.19 -4.50
C ILE A 15 -10.80 -0.06 -4.54
N GLU A 16 -11.63 0.96 -4.33
CA GLU A 16 -13.09 0.85 -4.42
C GLU A 16 -13.51 0.37 -5.82
N TYR A 17 -12.88 0.89 -6.86
CA TYR A 17 -13.09 0.41 -8.23
C TYR A 17 -12.66 -1.05 -8.40
N ALA A 18 -11.52 -1.46 -7.83
CA ALA A 18 -11.04 -2.83 -7.87
C ALA A 18 -11.97 -3.81 -7.12
N ILE A 19 -12.51 -3.41 -5.97
CA ILE A 19 -13.47 -4.18 -5.17
C ILE A 19 -14.80 -4.30 -5.94
N LYS A 20 -15.33 -3.19 -6.45
CA LYS A 20 -16.59 -3.16 -7.23
C LYS A 20 -16.57 -4.09 -8.44
N HIS A 21 -15.44 -4.18 -9.14
CA HIS A 21 -15.30 -5.01 -10.34
C HIS A 21 -14.59 -6.35 -10.08
N ASN A 22 -14.25 -6.64 -8.81
CA ASN A 22 -13.40 -7.74 -8.37
C ASN A 22 -12.16 -7.99 -9.26
N ASN A 23 -11.54 -6.91 -9.79
CA ASN A 23 -10.46 -7.01 -10.77
C ASN A 23 -9.40 -5.93 -10.57
N ASN A 24 -8.25 -6.36 -10.04
CA ASN A 24 -7.11 -5.48 -9.75
C ASN A 24 -6.42 -4.97 -11.02
N SER A 25 -6.45 -5.73 -12.12
CA SER A 25 -5.81 -5.35 -13.39
C SER A 25 -6.58 -4.22 -14.07
N LYS A 26 -7.91 -4.28 -14.10
CA LYS A 26 -8.76 -3.21 -14.66
C LYS A 26 -8.56 -1.89 -13.90
N ALA A 27 -8.46 -1.96 -12.57
CA ALA A 27 -8.18 -0.79 -11.75
C ALA A 27 -6.77 -0.23 -12.02
N ALA A 28 -5.77 -1.11 -12.20
CA ALA A 28 -4.39 -0.72 -12.44
C ALA A 28 -4.23 0.09 -13.74
N VAL A 29 -4.87 -0.38 -14.81
CA VAL A 29 -4.91 0.33 -16.11
C VAL A 29 -5.58 1.69 -15.96
N LYS A 30 -6.75 1.76 -15.31
CA LYS A 30 -7.52 3.01 -15.16
C LYS A 30 -6.78 4.09 -14.38
N TYR A 31 -6.12 3.70 -13.29
CA TYR A 31 -5.43 4.62 -12.37
C TYR A 31 -3.92 4.71 -12.62
N LYS A 32 -3.42 4.20 -13.76
CA LYS A 32 -2.01 4.25 -14.16
C LYS A 32 -1.06 3.78 -13.04
N THR A 33 -1.40 2.64 -12.43
CA THR A 33 -0.61 2.04 -11.34
C THR A 33 -0.36 0.57 -11.64
N SER A 34 0.43 -0.12 -10.80
CA SER A 34 0.66 -1.54 -10.95
C SER A 34 -0.43 -2.37 -10.26
N ARG A 35 -0.78 -3.52 -10.86
CA ARG A 35 -1.67 -4.52 -10.23
C ARG A 35 -1.18 -4.92 -8.84
N GLN A 36 0.15 -5.03 -8.67
CA GLN A 36 0.78 -5.38 -7.40
C GLN A 36 0.55 -4.30 -6.34
N GLN A 37 0.65 -3.01 -6.69
CA GLN A 37 0.33 -1.91 -5.77
C GLN A 37 -1.14 -1.93 -5.35
N ILE A 38 -2.06 -2.13 -6.29
CA ILE A 38 -3.49 -2.23 -5.96
C ILE A 38 -3.76 -3.40 -5.03
N LYS A 39 -3.15 -4.57 -5.28
CA LYS A 39 -3.25 -5.71 -4.36
C LYS A 39 -2.75 -5.34 -2.96
N ARG A 40 -1.55 -4.76 -2.84
CA ARG A 40 -0.99 -4.35 -1.54
C ARG A 40 -1.84 -3.31 -0.83
N TRP A 41 -2.48 -2.41 -1.56
CA TRP A 41 -3.38 -1.43 -0.97
C TRP A 41 -4.68 -2.06 -0.51
N ARG A 42 -5.29 -2.91 -1.34
CA ARG A 42 -6.49 -3.69 -1.00
C ARG A 42 -6.27 -4.56 0.23
N ASP A 43 -5.13 -5.24 0.32
CA ASP A 43 -4.77 -6.08 1.48
C ASP A 43 -4.63 -5.26 2.78
N ARG A 44 -4.41 -3.95 2.69
CA ARG A 44 -4.32 -3.04 3.85
C ARG A 44 -5.59 -2.23 4.10
N TYR A 45 -6.54 -2.22 3.16
CA TYR A 45 -7.65 -1.27 3.17
C TYR A 45 -8.74 -1.72 4.15
N ASP A 46 -9.01 -0.88 5.13
CA ASP A 46 -10.03 -1.05 6.18
C ASP A 46 -11.29 -0.18 5.94
N GLY A 47 -11.39 0.46 4.78
CA GLY A 47 -12.45 1.43 4.47
C GLY A 47 -12.08 2.89 4.75
N THR A 48 -10.89 3.15 5.31
CA THR A 48 -10.41 4.52 5.58
C THR A 48 -9.22 4.90 4.71
N VAL A 49 -9.03 6.21 4.49
CA VAL A 49 -7.82 6.75 3.82
C VAL A 49 -6.57 6.53 4.67
N GLN A 50 -6.72 6.49 6.00
CA GLN A 50 -5.61 6.38 6.94
C GLN A 50 -4.88 5.04 6.83
N SER A 51 -5.58 3.94 6.53
CA SER A 51 -4.94 2.63 6.33
C SER A 51 -4.03 2.55 5.10
N LEU A 52 -4.20 3.48 4.15
CA LEU A 52 -3.36 3.59 2.96
C LEU A 52 -2.06 4.37 3.18
N LEU A 53 -1.94 5.03 4.33
CA LEU A 53 -0.74 5.76 4.71
C LEU A 53 0.47 4.82 4.79
N PRO A 54 1.68 5.33 4.52
CA PRO A 54 2.91 4.58 4.70
C PRO A 54 3.03 4.20 6.18
N LYS A 55 2.98 2.90 6.47
CA LYS A 55 3.35 2.36 7.78
C LYS A 55 4.88 2.45 7.94
N SER A 56 5.33 2.70 9.16
CA SER A 56 6.75 2.73 9.50
C SER A 56 7.44 1.45 9.05
N ARG A 57 8.54 1.58 8.30
CA ARG A 57 9.36 0.47 7.80
C ARG A 57 10.48 0.13 8.78
N ARG A 58 10.20 0.10 10.09
CA ARG A 58 11.23 -0.21 11.09
C ARG A 58 11.86 -1.57 10.73
N PRO A 59 13.16 -1.62 10.40
CA PRO A 59 13.80 -2.90 10.13
C PRO A 59 13.67 -3.74 11.41
N LYS A 60 13.19 -4.98 11.26
CA LYS A 60 13.28 -5.96 12.34
C LYS A 60 14.78 -6.10 12.60
N ALA A 61 15.25 -5.63 13.76
CA ALA A 61 16.66 -5.66 14.10
C ALA A 61 17.16 -7.10 13.93
N THR A 62 17.94 -7.34 12.88
CA THR A 62 18.72 -8.55 12.75
C THR A 62 19.73 -8.50 13.88
N GLN A 63 19.59 -9.39 14.87
CA GLN A 63 20.67 -9.61 15.83
C GLN A 63 21.83 -10.21 15.04
N THR A 64 22.72 -9.36 14.54
CA THR A 64 24.01 -9.80 14.01
C THR A 64 24.80 -10.30 15.22
N SER A 65 24.68 -11.59 15.53
CA SER A 65 25.53 -12.25 16.51
C SER A 65 26.96 -12.11 16.01
N THR A 66 27.71 -11.17 16.59
CA THR A 66 29.14 -11.06 16.41
C THR A 66 29.76 -12.28 17.08
N ARG A 67 29.95 -13.35 16.31
CA ARG A 67 30.70 -14.53 16.73
C ARG A 67 32.16 -14.11 16.96
N LYS A 68 32.47 -13.63 18.16
CA LYS A 68 33.85 -13.45 18.62
C LYS A 68 34.52 -14.83 18.58
N LYS A 69 35.39 -15.05 17.59
CA LYS A 69 36.31 -16.19 17.63
C LYS A 69 37.33 -15.91 18.73
N LYS A 70 37.46 -16.89 19.62
CA LYS A 70 38.50 -17.00 20.65
C LYS A 70 39.73 -17.65 20.03
#